data_AF-A0A7C8ZFF1-F1
#
_entry.id   AF-A0A7C8ZFF1-F1
#
_cell.length_a   1.000
_cell.length_b   1.000
_cell.length_c   1.000
_cell.angle_alpha   90.00
_cell.angle_beta   90.00
_cell.angle_gamma   90.00
#
_symmetry.space_group_name_H-M   'P 1'
#
loop_
_entity.id
_entity.type
_entity.pdbx_description
1 polymer ?
#
loop_
_entity_poly.entity_id
_entity_poly.type
_entity_poly.pdbx_seq_one_letter_code
_entity_poly.pdbx_strand_id
1 'polypeptide(L)'
;FKLSGALKLPVFEPFQCRARRRMRYEAEDEDGFDDEDWGYNEEIAKLEMYSQSSRDEALLVTAMIDDQQVEVVIFKGFSSCLSYKTSPDPSKSILPQRARIKFIDRIRAPFNPANTEYIEKGLTWEAFQTRLSSG
;
A
#
# COMPACT_ATOMS: atom_id res chain seq x y z
N PHE A 1 -46.22 36.14 -14.21
CA PHE A 1 -46.40 34.71 -13.92
C PHE A 1 -45.63 34.42 -12.62
N LYS A 2 -46.24 34.27 -11.43
CA LYS A 2 -46.87 33.05 -10.84
C LYS A 2 -45.97 31.82 -11.08
N LEU A 3 -45.49 31.02 -10.11
CA LEU A 3 -46.10 30.52 -8.86
C LEU A 3 -45.03 30.04 -7.84
N SER A 4 -45.44 30.12 -6.58
CA SER A 4 -45.04 29.34 -5.40
C SER A 4 -45.16 27.81 -5.54
N GLY A 5 -44.36 27.01 -4.80
CA GLY A 5 -44.73 25.63 -4.50
C GLY A 5 -43.64 24.65 -4.03
N ALA A 6 -43.61 24.40 -2.72
CA ALA A 6 -43.42 23.14 -1.99
C ALA A 6 -42.19 22.22 -2.21
N LEU A 7 -41.52 21.97 -1.08
CA LEU A 7 -40.60 20.87 -0.77
C LEU A 7 -41.16 19.50 -1.18
N LYS A 8 -40.32 18.69 -1.82
CA LYS A 8 -40.46 17.24 -1.86
C LYS A 8 -39.08 16.60 -1.82
N LEU A 9 -38.70 16.09 -0.65
CA LEU A 9 -37.53 15.22 -0.49
C LEU A 9 -37.87 13.85 -1.11
N PRO A 10 -37.09 13.31 -2.06
CA PRO A 10 -37.16 11.90 -2.35
C PRO A 10 -36.35 11.11 -1.31
N VAL A 11 -37.01 10.05 -0.87
CA VAL A 11 -36.66 9.07 0.15
C VAL A 11 -35.34 8.36 -0.17
N PHE A 12 -34.61 8.03 0.89
CA PHE A 12 -33.38 7.24 0.91
C PHE A 12 -33.73 5.75 0.68
N GLU A 13 -33.22 5.14 -0.38
CA GLU A 13 -33.06 3.68 -0.47
C GLU A 13 -31.74 3.33 -1.19
N PRO A 14 -31.10 2.20 -0.83
CA PRO A 14 -29.67 2.02 -0.97
C PRO A 14 -29.31 1.52 -2.37
N PHE A 15 -28.76 2.41 -3.19
CA PHE A 15 -28.16 1.99 -4.46
C PHE A 15 -26.77 1.43 -4.19
N GLN A 16 -26.67 0.11 -4.32
CA GLN A 16 -25.43 -0.62 -4.51
C GLN A 16 -24.50 0.18 -5.43
N CYS A 17 -23.42 0.72 -4.85
CA CYS A 17 -22.45 1.52 -5.56
C CYS A 17 -21.62 0.63 -6.49
N ARG A 18 -22.15 0.36 -7.69
CA ARG A 18 -21.39 -0.11 -8.86
C ARG A 18 -20.75 1.08 -9.58
N ALA A 19 -20.14 2.00 -8.83
CA ALA A 19 -19.36 3.09 -9.37
C ALA A 19 -17.91 2.63 -9.52
N ARG A 20 -17.59 1.88 -10.58
CA ARG A 20 -16.21 1.84 -11.06
C ARG A 20 -15.89 3.21 -11.64
N ARG A 21 -15.47 4.15 -10.79
CA ARG A 21 -14.80 5.36 -11.25
C ARG A 21 -13.59 4.90 -12.04
N ARG A 22 -13.64 5.07 -13.36
CA ARG A 22 -12.46 4.94 -14.20
C ARG A 22 -11.64 6.21 -13.94
N MET A 23 -10.72 6.13 -12.99
CA MET A 23 -9.76 7.20 -12.70
C MET A 23 -8.87 7.30 -13.94
N ARG A 24 -9.05 8.38 -14.72
CA ARG A 24 -8.17 8.71 -15.83
C ARG A 24 -7.02 9.47 -15.19
N TYR A 25 -5.88 8.83 -15.01
CA TYR A 25 -4.65 9.55 -14.67
C TYR A 25 -4.27 10.33 -15.93
N GLU A 26 -4.45 11.65 -15.92
CA GLU A 26 -3.85 12.52 -16.92
C GLU A 26 -2.36 12.52 -16.62
N ALA A 27 -1.58 11.85 -17.47
CA ALA A 27 -0.13 11.83 -17.41
C ALA A 27 0.37 13.20 -17.90
N GLU A 28 0.22 14.21 -17.06
CA GLU A 28 0.90 15.49 -17.20
C GLU A 28 2.16 15.38 -16.33
N ASP A 29 3.28 14.99 -16.96
CA ASP A 29 4.45 15.87 -17.06
C ASP A 29 5.58 15.17 -17.82
N GLU A 30 6.09 15.94 -18.78
CA GLU A 30 7.10 15.66 -19.79
C GLU A 30 8.47 16.05 -19.21
N ASP A 31 9.03 15.20 -18.36
CA ASP A 31 10.44 15.26 -18.01
C ASP A 31 10.97 13.83 -17.94
N GLY A 32 11.98 13.54 -18.77
CA GLY A 32 12.64 12.24 -18.86
C GLY A 32 13.47 11.92 -17.62
N PHE A 33 12.82 11.84 -16.46
CA PHE A 33 13.32 11.09 -15.34
C PHE A 33 13.24 9.62 -15.72
N ASP A 34 14.32 8.89 -15.51
CA ASP A 34 14.47 7.49 -15.88
C ASP A 34 13.45 6.63 -15.10
N ASP A 35 12.22 6.50 -15.62
CA ASP A 35 11.14 5.66 -15.09
C ASP A 35 11.57 4.17 -15.01
N GLU A 36 12.69 3.81 -15.65
CA GLU A 36 13.28 2.47 -15.63
C GLU A 36 13.65 2.02 -14.21
N ASP A 37 14.02 2.96 -13.33
CA ASP A 37 14.45 2.68 -11.97
C ASP A 37 13.28 2.49 -10.97
N TRP A 38 12.09 3.02 -11.30
CA TRP A 38 10.86 2.82 -10.53
C TRP A 38 10.11 1.53 -10.88
N GLY A 39 10.87 0.52 -11.34
CA GLY A 39 10.39 -0.78 -11.78
C GLY A 39 9.81 -1.67 -10.67
N TYR A 40 9.37 -2.87 -11.08
CA TYR A 40 8.77 -3.86 -10.19
C TYR A 40 9.74 -4.36 -9.11
N ASN A 41 9.33 -4.27 -7.84
CA ASN A 41 10.09 -4.82 -6.73
C ASN A 41 9.55 -6.21 -6.33
N GLU A 42 10.31 -7.25 -6.66
CA GLU A 42 9.94 -8.66 -6.39
C GLU A 42 9.81 -8.97 -4.89
N GLU A 43 10.61 -8.31 -4.05
CA GLU A 43 10.62 -8.56 -2.61
C GLU A 43 9.31 -8.06 -1.98
N ILE A 44 8.89 -6.84 -2.33
CA ILE A 44 7.60 -6.29 -1.90
C ILE A 44 6.45 -7.18 -2.35
N ALA A 45 6.45 -7.65 -3.60
CA ALA A 45 5.38 -8.50 -4.09
C ALA A 45 5.28 -9.83 -3.33
N LYS A 46 6.42 -10.43 -2.94
CA LYS A 46 6.45 -11.64 -2.09
C LYS A 46 5.89 -11.36 -0.70
N LEU A 47 6.20 -10.21 -0.11
CA LEU A 47 5.65 -9.80 1.18
C LEU A 47 4.15 -9.51 1.12
N GLU A 48 3.68 -8.87 0.04
CA GLU A 48 2.27 -8.67 -0.23
C GLU A 48 1.54 -10.01 -0.31
N MET A 49 2.06 -10.94 -1.11
CA MET A 49 1.47 -12.28 -1.27
C MET A 49 1.40 -13.03 0.08
N TYR A 50 2.45 -12.98 0.88
CA TYR A 50 2.45 -13.55 2.23
C TYR A 50 1.34 -12.94 3.11
N SER A 51 1.23 -11.62 3.12
CA SER A 51 0.25 -10.90 3.95
C SER A 51 -1.21 -11.16 3.58
N GLN A 52 -1.50 -11.71 2.39
CA GLN A 52 -2.86 -12.11 2.00
C GLN A 52 -3.40 -13.28 2.86
N SER A 53 -2.50 -14.20 3.22
CA SER A 53 -2.81 -15.39 4.02
C SER A 53 -2.71 -15.12 5.52
N SER A 54 -1.76 -14.29 5.96
CA SER A 54 -1.52 -13.95 7.37
C SER A 54 -2.34 -12.73 7.80
N ARG A 55 -3.65 -12.92 8.06
CA ARG A 55 -4.59 -11.80 8.29
C ARG A 55 -4.56 -11.18 9.69
N ASP A 56 -3.95 -11.85 10.66
CA ASP A 56 -3.85 -11.41 12.05
C ASP A 56 -2.62 -10.53 12.31
N GLU A 57 -1.78 -10.35 11.29
CA GLU A 57 -0.58 -9.53 11.35
C GLU A 57 -0.47 -8.58 10.15
N ALA A 58 0.32 -7.53 10.33
CA ALA A 58 0.82 -6.68 9.26
C ALA A 58 2.35 -6.69 9.31
N LEU A 59 2.97 -6.33 8.19
CA LEU A 59 4.42 -6.20 8.09
C LEU A 59 4.76 -4.71 8.06
N LEU A 60 5.69 -4.29 8.92
CA LEU A 60 6.33 -2.99 8.83
C LEU A 60 7.73 -3.20 8.23
N VAL A 61 7.90 -2.74 7.00
CA VAL A 61 9.11 -2.94 6.19
C VAL A 61 9.91 -1.65 6.22
N THR A 62 11.15 -1.75 6.67
CA THR A 62 12.15 -0.68 6.55
C THR A 62 13.03 -0.97 5.35
N ALA A 63 13.06 -0.06 4.38
CA ALA A 63 13.88 -0.16 3.18
C ALA A 63 14.81 1.06 3.03
N MET A 64 15.85 0.93 2.20
CA MET A 64 16.75 2.01 1.82
C MET A 64 16.66 2.31 0.32
N ILE A 65 16.57 3.59 0.00
CA ILE A 65 16.45 4.17 -1.34
C ILE A 65 17.46 5.31 -1.39
N ASP A 66 18.57 5.18 -2.11
CA ASP A 66 19.64 6.21 -2.22
C ASP A 66 20.04 6.79 -0.85
N ASP A 67 20.34 5.90 0.10
CA ASP A 67 20.68 6.23 1.48
C ASP A 67 19.58 6.89 2.32
N GLN A 68 18.36 6.99 1.78
CA GLN A 68 17.17 7.40 2.53
C GLN A 68 16.41 6.19 3.05
N GLN A 69 16.07 6.23 4.33
CA GLN A 69 15.22 5.22 4.96
C GLN A 69 13.75 5.49 4.64
N VAL A 70 13.04 4.45 4.24
CA VAL A 70 11.62 4.48 3.91
C VAL A 70 10.90 3.35 4.64
N GLU A 71 9.74 3.66 5.19
CA GLU A 71 8.88 2.70 5.88
C GLU A 71 7.64 2.40 5.04
N VAL A 72 7.32 1.11 4.92
CA VAL A 72 6.15 0.60 4.22
C VAL A 72 5.38 -0.33 5.14
N VAL A 73 4.08 -0.13 5.25
CA VAL A 73 3.19 -1.10 5.90
C VAL A 73 2.57 -2.00 4.83
N ILE A 74 2.56 -3.31 5.07
CA ILE A 74 1.95 -4.31 4.19
C ILE A 74 0.90 -5.09 4.97
N PHE A 75 -0.34 -5.10 4.47
CA PHE A 75 -1.46 -5.78 5.10
C PHE A 75 -2.45 -6.31 4.06
N LYS A 76 -2.81 -7.59 4.18
CA LYS A 76 -3.82 -8.25 3.32
C LYS A 76 -3.57 -8.09 1.82
N GLY A 77 -2.31 -8.11 1.40
CA GLY A 77 -1.89 -7.98 0.01
C GLY A 77 -1.75 -6.56 -0.51
N PHE A 78 -1.91 -5.54 0.35
CA PHE A 78 -1.72 -4.15 -0.03
C PHE A 78 -0.56 -3.55 0.74
N SER A 79 0.24 -2.75 0.04
CA SER A 79 1.34 -1.98 0.61
C SER A 79 1.01 -0.48 0.61
N SER A 80 1.51 0.23 1.62
CA SER A 80 1.42 1.69 1.70
C SER A 80 2.71 2.26 2.27
N CYS A 81 3.26 3.26 1.59
CA CYS A 81 4.39 4.04 2.11
C CYS A 81 3.92 4.92 3.27
N LEU A 82 4.71 4.97 4.33
CA LEU A 82 4.49 5.84 5.48
C LEU A 82 5.38 7.10 5.42
N SER A 83 6.46 7.07 4.65
CA SER A 83 7.44 8.16 4.57
C SER A 83 7.09 9.21 3.51
N TYR A 84 6.36 8.86 2.46
CA TYR A 84 5.95 9.78 1.38
C TYR A 84 4.61 9.36 0.76
N LYS A 85 4.08 10.21 -0.14
CA LYS A 85 2.80 9.93 -0.82
C LYS A 85 2.91 8.72 -1.75
N THR A 86 2.03 7.76 -1.57
CA THR A 86 1.86 6.63 -2.51
C THR A 86 1.45 7.11 -3.90
N SER A 87 2.10 6.58 -4.95
CA SER A 87 1.68 6.81 -6.34
C SER A 87 0.22 6.39 -6.51
N PRO A 88 -0.59 7.17 -7.23
CA PRO A 88 -1.97 6.80 -7.46
C PRO A 88 -2.12 5.73 -8.56
N ASP A 89 -1.06 5.47 -9.35
CA ASP A 89 -1.02 4.43 -10.38
C ASP A 89 -0.80 3.04 -9.73
N PRO A 90 -1.78 2.12 -9.81
CA PRO A 90 -1.69 0.79 -9.20
C PRO A 90 -0.74 -0.18 -9.92
N SER A 91 -0.22 0.19 -11.09
CA SER A 91 0.76 -0.62 -11.81
C SER A 91 2.20 -0.39 -11.32
N LYS A 92 2.46 0.74 -10.64
CA LYS A 92 3.76 1.06 -10.05
C LYS A 92 3.90 0.40 -8.69
N SER A 93 5.06 -0.21 -8.42
CA SER A 93 5.37 -0.72 -7.08
C SER A 93 5.50 0.44 -6.08
N ILE A 94 5.21 0.17 -4.80
CA ILE A 94 5.30 1.17 -3.73
C ILE A 94 6.74 1.61 -3.48
N LEU A 95 7.69 0.71 -3.69
CA LEU A 95 9.13 0.95 -3.66
C LEU A 95 9.72 0.67 -5.06
N PRO A 96 10.72 1.44 -5.50
CA PRO A 96 11.43 1.18 -6.75
C PRO A 96 12.17 -0.16 -6.72
N GLN A 97 12.57 -0.65 -7.89
CA GLN A 97 13.30 -1.91 -8.02
C GLN A 97 14.62 -1.89 -7.25
N ARG A 98 15.32 -0.76 -7.23
CA ARG A 98 16.60 -0.60 -6.51
C ARG A 98 16.47 -0.53 -4.98
N ALA A 99 15.26 -0.40 -4.44
CA ALA A 99 15.06 -0.32 -3.00
C ALA A 99 15.53 -1.60 -2.32
N ARG A 100 16.27 -1.46 -1.22
CA ARG A 100 16.79 -2.61 -0.46
C ARG A 100 16.08 -2.74 0.87
N ILE A 101 15.41 -3.86 1.10
CA ILE A 101 14.81 -4.17 2.40
C ILE A 101 15.93 -4.38 3.43
N LYS A 102 15.83 -3.68 4.57
CA LYS A 102 16.75 -3.82 5.70
C LYS A 102 16.15 -4.67 6.81
N PHE A 103 14.93 -4.32 7.20
CA PHE A 103 14.25 -4.96 8.32
C PHE A 103 12.78 -5.14 8.00
N ILE A 104 12.24 -6.26 8.48
CA ILE A 104 10.82 -6.58 8.46
C ILE A 104 10.41 -6.84 9.90
N ASP A 105 9.50 -6.03 10.38
CA ASP A 105 8.84 -6.24 11.66
C ASP A 105 7.46 -6.86 11.42
N ARG A 106 7.11 -7.87 12.20
CA ARG A 106 5.76 -8.44 12.22
C ARG A 106 5.01 -7.81 13.39
N ILE A 107 3.88 -7.21 13.10
CA ILE A 107 3.06 -6.50 14.07
C ILE A 107 1.64 -7.04 14.06
N ARG A 108 0.93 -6.98 15.20
CA ARG A 108 -0.48 -7.36 15.23
C ARG A 108 -1.31 -6.42 14.37
N ALA A 109 -2.24 -6.99 13.62
CA ALA A 109 -3.23 -6.24 12.86
C ALA A 109 -4.49 -5.96 13.73
N PRO A 110 -5.21 -4.85 13.48
CA PRO A 110 -4.86 -3.78 12.54
C PRO A 110 -3.69 -2.94 13.05
N PHE A 111 -2.92 -2.36 12.12
CA PHE A 111 -1.81 -1.47 12.47
C PHE A 111 -2.32 -0.22 13.22
N ASN A 112 -1.81 0.01 14.42
CA ASN A 112 -2.04 1.22 15.21
C ASN A 112 -0.70 1.93 15.47
N PRO A 113 -0.38 3.03 14.76
CA PRO A 113 0.91 3.71 14.92
C PRO A 113 1.10 4.36 16.30
N ALA A 114 0.01 4.64 17.03
CA ALA A 114 0.10 5.19 18.39
C ALA A 114 0.41 4.10 19.44
N ASN A 115 0.19 2.83 19.11
CA ASN A 115 0.47 1.69 19.97
C ASN A 115 0.80 0.45 19.13
N THR A 116 1.98 0.44 18.51
CA THR A 116 2.42 -0.67 17.66
C THR A 116 2.73 -1.91 18.50
N GLU A 117 1.94 -2.96 18.33
CA GLU A 117 2.12 -4.25 19.01
C GLU A 117 2.98 -5.19 18.15
N TYR A 118 4.23 -5.41 18.55
CA TYR A 118 5.17 -6.24 17.81
C TYR A 118 5.05 -7.72 18.18
N ILE A 119 4.93 -8.57 17.16
CA ILE A 119 5.04 -10.02 17.24
C ILE A 119 6.53 -10.41 17.15
N GLU A 120 7.25 -9.79 16.21
CA GLU A 120 8.66 -10.04 15.96
C GLU A 120 9.31 -8.81 15.32
N LYS A 121 10.59 -8.55 15.63
CA LYS A 121 11.32 -7.36 15.17
C LYS A 121 12.62 -7.71 14.48
N GLY A 122 13.04 -6.84 13.58
CA GLY A 122 14.39 -6.79 13.02
C GLY A 122 14.72 -7.96 12.10
N LEU A 123 13.72 -8.57 11.45
CA LEU A 123 14.00 -9.66 10.53
C LEU A 123 14.69 -9.14 9.29
N THR A 124 15.84 -9.73 8.95
CA THR A 124 16.42 -9.49 7.63
C THR A 124 15.56 -10.16 6.57
N TRP A 125 15.73 -9.73 5.32
CA TRP A 125 15.02 -10.32 4.20
C TRP A 125 15.30 -11.82 4.08
N GLU A 126 16.55 -12.25 4.27
CA GLU A 126 16.96 -13.67 4.17
C GLU A 126 16.29 -14.52 5.26
N ALA A 127 16.23 -14.00 6.49
CA ALA A 127 15.54 -14.66 7.60
C ALA A 127 14.03 -14.75 7.35
N PHE A 128 13.44 -13.78 6.66
CA PHE A 128 12.05 -13.83 6.25
C PHE A 128 11.81 -14.81 5.10
N GLN A 129 12.69 -14.86 4.10
CA GLN A 129 12.62 -15.80 2.97
C GLN A 129 12.59 -17.26 3.42
N THR A 130 13.37 -17.61 4.44
CA THR A 130 13.36 -18.96 5.02
C THR A 130 11.96 -19.36 5.49
N ARG A 131 11.16 -18.42 6.00
CA ARG A 131 9.77 -18.64 6.41
C ARG A 131 8.85 -18.80 5.19
N LEU A 132 9.08 -18.01 4.14
CA LEU A 132 8.30 -18.10 2.90
C LEU A 132 8.44 -19.46 2.21
N SER A 133 9.63 -20.07 2.29
CA SER A 133 9.91 -21.39 1.69
C SER A 133 9.46 -22.57 2.55
N SER A 134 9.09 -22.35 3.80
CA SER A 134 8.71 -23.40 4.76
C SER A 134 7.19 -23.58 4.89
N GLY A 135 6.39 -22.94 4.02
CA GLY A 135 4.93 -22.95 4.01
C GLY A 135 4.33 -23.76 2.88
#